data_AF-A0AA39MCZ6-F1
#
_entry.id   AF-A0AA39MCZ6-F1
#
_cell.length_a   1.000
_cell.length_b   1.000
_cell.length_c   1.000
_cell.angle_alpha   90.00
_cell.angle_beta   90.00
_cell.angle_gamma   90.00
#
_symmetry.space_group_name_H-M   'P 1'
#
loop_
_entity.id
_entity.type
_entity.pdbx_description
1 polymer ?
#
loop_
_entity_poly.entity_id
_entity_poly.type
_entity_poly.pdbx_seq_one_letter_code
_entity_poly.pdbx_strand_id
1 'polypeptide(L)'
;MQVANVLNKMYCRVLRKHLANYDKKKQQAKKSGTLVGDGLPELLSSVMFYELVCDHEERQRVAEQEKRAHKAARKARSEALEVLPNGIEEMAGAKGRGKIQGEKFTLKKPVRGPLAGPIPKPAAMVVD
;
A
#
# COMPACT_ATOMS: atom_id res chain seq x y z
N MET A 1 -55.15 -16.18 -3.44
CA MET A 1 -53.90 -16.35 -2.66
C MET A 1 -52.71 -16.79 -3.52
N GLN A 2 -52.86 -17.72 -4.49
CA GLN A 2 -51.71 -18.26 -5.25
C GLN A 2 -51.00 -17.25 -6.17
N VAL A 3 -51.74 -16.35 -6.81
CA VAL A 3 -51.19 -15.35 -7.76
C VAL A 3 -50.25 -14.36 -7.06
N ALA A 4 -50.59 -13.89 -5.85
CA ALA A 4 -49.74 -13.00 -5.07
C ALA A 4 -48.41 -13.67 -4.67
N ASN A 5 -48.44 -14.96 -4.35
CA ASN A 5 -47.24 -15.72 -4.02
C ASN A 5 -46.32 -15.93 -5.23
N VAL A 6 -46.90 -16.13 -6.42
CA VAL A 6 -46.13 -16.21 -7.68
C VAL A 6 -45.51 -14.85 -8.01
N LEU A 7 -46.27 -13.77 -7.87
CA LEU A 7 -45.78 -12.41 -8.10
C LEU A 7 -44.64 -12.04 -7.15
N ASN A 8 -44.79 -12.32 -5.84
CA ASN A 8 -43.73 -12.09 -4.86
C ASN A 8 -42.48 -12.90 -5.16
N LYS A 9 -42.61 -14.17 -5.56
CA LYS A 9 -41.45 -14.99 -5.96
C LYS A 9 -40.72 -14.41 -7.16
N MET A 10 -41.45 -13.94 -8.17
CA MET A 10 -40.86 -13.31 -9.36
C MET A 10 -40.17 -12.00 -8.99
N TYR A 11 -40.81 -11.16 -8.17
CA TYR A 11 -40.25 -9.90 -7.70
C TYR A 11 -38.97 -10.10 -6.89
N CYS A 12 -38.97 -11.01 -5.91
CA CYS A 12 -37.78 -11.35 -5.12
C CYS A 12 -36.65 -11.93 -6.00
N ARG A 13 -36.98 -12.70 -7.04
CA ARG A 13 -35.98 -13.24 -7.97
C ARG A 13 -35.31 -12.14 -8.79
N VAL A 14 -36.07 -11.14 -9.22
CA VAL A 14 -35.56 -9.98 -9.95
C VAL A 14 -34.67 -9.13 -9.03
N LEU A 15 -35.13 -8.82 -7.81
CA LEU A 15 -34.35 -8.08 -6.82
C LEU A 15 -33.01 -8.76 -6.48
N ARG A 16 -33.01 -10.08 -6.26
CA ARG A 16 -31.78 -10.85 -5.98
C ARG A 16 -30.77 -10.76 -7.13
N LYS A 17 -31.23 -10.79 -8.38
CA LYS A 17 -30.35 -10.62 -9.54
C LYS A 17 -29.76 -9.21 -9.62
N HIS A 18 -30.57 -8.18 -9.32
CA HIS A 18 -30.07 -6.81 -9.28
C HIS A 18 -29.01 -6.65 -8.19
N LEU A 19 -29.29 -7.11 -6.96
CA LEU A 19 -28.33 -7.06 -5.85
C LEU A 19 -27.03 -7.79 -6.19
N ALA A 20 -27.10 -9.04 -6.68
CA ALA A 20 -25.91 -9.79 -7.09
C ALA A 20 -25.09 -9.09 -8.19
N ASN A 21 -25.74 -8.37 -9.11
CA ASN A 21 -25.05 -7.60 -10.15
C ASN A 21 -24.41 -6.31 -9.59
N TYR A 22 -25.05 -5.65 -8.63
CA TYR A 22 -24.47 -4.50 -7.93
C TYR A 22 -23.25 -4.90 -7.10
N ASP A 23 -23.31 -6.05 -6.43
CA ASP A 23 -22.21 -6.57 -5.63
C ASP A 23 -21.03 -6.98 -6.51
N LYS A 24 -21.27 -7.67 -7.62
CA LYS A 24 -20.23 -7.99 -8.61
C LYS A 24 -19.54 -6.75 -9.17
N LYS A 25 -20.30 -5.70 -9.49
CA LYS A 25 -19.74 -4.42 -9.95
C LYS A 25 -18.93 -3.71 -8.87
N LYS A 26 -19.39 -3.73 -7.61
CA LYS A 26 -18.66 -3.15 -6.47
C LYS A 26 -17.39 -3.94 -6.12
N GLN A 27 -17.44 -5.28 -6.18
CA GLN A 27 -16.30 -6.16 -5.95
C GLN A 27 -15.26 -6.04 -7.06
N GLN A 28 -15.66 -5.84 -8.32
CA GLN A 28 -14.72 -5.56 -9.40
C GLN A 28 -14.10 -4.15 -9.31
N ALA A 29 -14.82 -3.16 -8.79
CA ALA A 29 -14.36 -1.78 -8.69
C ALA A 29 -13.52 -1.48 -7.44
N LYS A 30 -13.67 -2.24 -6.34
CA LYS A 30 -12.88 -2.09 -5.13
C LYS A 30 -12.06 -3.35 -4.91
N LYS A 31 -10.74 -3.23 -4.99
CA LYS A 31 -9.79 -4.23 -4.46
C LYS A 31 -10.31 -4.68 -3.09
N SER A 32 -10.58 -5.98 -2.97
CA SER A 32 -11.04 -6.74 -1.80
C SER A 32 -10.69 -6.10 -0.45
N GLY A 33 -11.51 -5.13 -0.05
CA GLY A 33 -11.37 -4.37 1.18
C GLY A 33 -12.60 -4.59 2.01
N THR A 34 -12.75 -5.83 2.47
CA THR A 34 -13.56 -6.25 3.62
C THR A 34 -15.08 -6.08 3.50
N LEU A 35 -15.76 -7.21 3.30
CA LEU A 35 -16.80 -7.70 4.22
C LEU A 35 -16.94 -9.19 3.93
N VAL A 36 -16.27 -10.03 4.71
CA VAL A 36 -16.41 -11.49 4.59
C VAL A 36 -17.65 -11.87 5.38
N GLY A 37 -18.76 -11.98 4.67
CA GLY A 37 -20.08 -12.34 5.19
C GLY A 37 -21.13 -12.08 4.12
N ASP A 38 -22.29 -12.70 4.28
CA ASP A 38 -23.44 -12.78 3.35
C ASP A 38 -24.05 -11.40 3.00
N GLY A 39 -23.46 -10.31 3.50
CA GLY A 39 -24.02 -8.96 3.52
C GLY A 39 -25.11 -8.79 4.59
N LEU A 40 -25.38 -9.83 5.38
CA LEU A 40 -26.34 -9.81 6.48
C LEU A 40 -25.60 -9.51 7.80
N PRO A 41 -26.05 -8.53 8.59
CA PRO A 41 -25.52 -8.33 9.93
C PRO A 41 -25.90 -9.52 10.80
N GLU A 42 -24.91 -10.31 11.20
CA GLU A 42 -25.07 -11.36 12.20
C GLU A 42 -24.76 -10.81 13.59
N LEU A 43 -25.54 -11.22 14.59
CA LEU A 43 -25.17 -10.99 15.98
C LEU A 43 -24.09 -12.00 16.35
N LEU A 44 -22.84 -11.53 16.44
CA LEU A 44 -21.75 -12.31 16.99
C LEU A 44 -21.97 -12.54 18.48
N SER A 45 -21.64 -13.74 18.97
CA SER A 45 -21.56 -13.98 20.40
C SER A 45 -20.44 -13.11 21.00
N SER A 46 -20.59 -12.72 22.27
CA SER A 46 -19.63 -11.83 22.94
C SER A 46 -18.19 -12.33 22.86
N VAL A 47 -17.97 -13.65 22.88
CA VAL A 47 -16.64 -14.27 22.83
C VAL A 47 -16.05 -14.17 21.42
N MET A 48 -16.84 -14.50 20.40
CA MET A 48 -16.38 -14.42 19.00
C MET A 48 -16.07 -12.99 18.57
N PHE A 49 -16.88 -12.03 19.02
CA PHE A 49 -16.60 -10.62 18.80
C PHE A 49 -15.27 -10.19 19.43
N TYR A 50 -15.01 -10.61 20.68
CA TYR A 50 -13.78 -10.26 21.38
C TYR A 50 -12.53 -10.81 20.66
N GLU A 51 -12.55 -12.09 20.28
CA GLU A 51 -11.44 -12.72 19.55
C GLU A 51 -11.17 -12.02 18.21
N LEU A 52 -12.23 -11.71 17.44
CA LEU A 52 -12.13 -10.98 16.18
C LEU A 52 -11.52 -9.58 16.34
N VAL A 53 -11.84 -8.89 17.43
CA VAL A 53 -11.27 -7.56 17.73
C VAL A 53 -9.79 -7.69 18.08
N CYS A 54 -9.40 -8.67 18.89
CA CYS A 54 -7.99 -8.92 19.22
C CYS A 54 -7.17 -9.23 17.95
N ASP A 55 -7.64 -10.15 17.12
CA ASP A 55 -7.02 -10.47 15.83
C ASP A 55 -6.89 -9.24 14.93
N HIS A 56 -7.92 -8.39 14.90
CA HIS A 56 -7.90 -7.16 14.12
C HIS A 56 -6.82 -6.19 14.62
N GLU A 57 -6.75 -5.97 15.94
CA GLU A 57 -5.76 -5.08 16.55
C GLU A 57 -4.33 -5.57 16.29
N GLU A 58 -4.09 -6.87 16.41
CA GLU A 58 -2.78 -7.46 16.11
C GLU A 58 -2.39 -7.26 14.64
N ARG A 59 -3.32 -7.55 13.71
CA ARG A 59 -3.10 -7.32 12.27
C ARG A 59 -2.81 -5.85 11.97
N GLN A 60 -3.53 -4.92 12.59
CA GLN A 60 -3.30 -3.49 12.42
C GLN A 60 -1.92 -3.07 12.93
N ARG A 61 -1.49 -3.59 14.09
CA ARG A 61 -0.17 -3.31 14.66
C ARG A 61 0.95 -3.78 13.75
N VAL A 62 0.88 -5.01 13.23
CA VAL A 62 1.87 -5.54 12.29
C VAL A 62 1.90 -4.70 11.01
N ALA A 63 0.74 -4.38 10.44
CA ALA A 63 0.65 -3.57 9.23
C ALA A 63 1.21 -2.15 9.42
N GLU A 64 1.04 -1.54 10.59
CA GLU A 64 1.65 -0.25 10.91
C GLU A 64 3.17 -0.34 11.00
N GLN A 65 3.70 -1.38 11.64
CA GLN A 65 5.15 -1.57 11.76
C GLN A 65 5.80 -1.75 10.38
N GLU A 66 5.21 -2.57 9.51
CA GLU A 66 5.69 -2.74 8.14
C GLU A 66 5.64 -1.43 7.35
N LYS A 67 4.55 -0.66 7.47
CA LYS A 67 4.44 0.67 6.83
C LYS A 67 5.53 1.63 7.32
N ARG A 68 5.85 1.63 8.62
CA ARG A 68 6.91 2.47 9.20
C ARG A 68 8.28 2.04 8.69
N ALA A 69 8.59 0.75 8.71
CA ALA A 69 9.84 0.19 8.18
C ALA A 69 10.02 0.53 6.70
N HIS A 70 8.96 0.36 5.90
CA HIS A 70 8.97 0.70 4.48
C HIS A 70 9.22 2.20 4.23
N LYS A 71 8.58 3.08 5.01
CA LYS A 71 8.83 4.54 4.94
C LYS A 71 10.27 4.89 5.30
N ALA A 72 10.82 4.29 6.35
CA ALA A 72 12.20 4.50 6.77
C ALA A 72 13.19 4.04 5.69
N ALA A 73 13.00 2.85 5.12
CA ALA A 73 13.81 2.35 4.02
C ALA A 73 13.77 3.28 2.80
N ARG A 74 12.60 3.82 2.47
CA ARG A 74 12.44 4.77 1.35
C ARG A 74 13.21 6.07 1.61
N LYS A 75 13.15 6.58 2.84
CA LYS A 75 13.86 7.80 3.23
C LYS A 75 15.37 7.61 3.19
N ALA A 76 15.88 6.51 3.74
CA ALA A 76 17.30 6.18 3.68
C ALA A 76 17.79 6.05 2.23
N ARG A 77 16.96 5.44 1.35
CA ARG A 77 17.27 5.35 -0.08
C ARG A 77 17.27 6.72 -0.78
N SER A 78 16.34 7.63 -0.44
CA SER A 78 16.36 8.98 -1.01
C SER A 78 17.54 9.80 -0.52
N GLU A 79 17.86 9.72 0.76
CA GLU A 79 19.04 10.40 1.34
C GLU A 79 20.33 9.89 0.66
N ALA A 80 20.45 8.57 0.46
CA ALA A 80 21.58 7.99 -0.28
C ALA A 80 21.64 8.41 -1.77
N LEU A 81 20.51 8.81 -2.37
CA LEU A 81 20.47 9.33 -3.74
C LEU A 81 21.01 10.76 -3.83
N GLU A 82 20.90 11.56 -2.77
CA GLU A 82 21.31 12.97 -2.75
C GLU A 82 22.83 13.18 -2.49
N VAL A 83 23.52 12.19 -1.95
CA VAL A 83 24.97 12.29 -1.63
C VAL A 83 25.83 12.58 -2.87
N LEU A 84 25.48 12.01 -4.02
CA LEU A 84 26.22 12.20 -5.27
C LEU A 84 26.04 13.53 -5.97
N PRO A 85 24.81 14.01 -6.21
CA PRO A 85 24.64 15.33 -6.82
C PRO A 85 25.37 16.41 -6.02
N ASN A 86 25.30 16.36 -4.68
CA ASN A 86 26.04 17.28 -3.81
C ASN A 86 27.56 17.20 -4.04
N GLY A 87 28.13 15.99 -4.08
CA GLY A 87 29.57 15.81 -4.36
C GLY A 87 29.99 16.22 -5.78
N ILE A 88 29.08 16.17 -6.76
CA ILE A 88 29.33 16.64 -8.13
C ILE A 88 29.37 18.18 -8.16
N GLU A 89 28.46 18.85 -7.45
CA GLU A 89 28.42 20.31 -7.34
C GLU A 89 29.65 20.87 -6.62
N GLU A 90 30.06 20.24 -5.52
CA GLU A 90 31.27 20.63 -4.78
C GLU A 90 32.53 20.51 -5.65
N MET A 91 32.64 19.41 -6.41
CA MET A 91 33.73 19.27 -7.39
C MET A 91 33.67 20.31 -8.51
N ALA A 92 32.48 20.65 -9.00
CA ALA A 92 32.32 21.68 -10.01
C ALA A 92 32.80 23.05 -9.48
N GLY A 93 32.46 23.37 -8.23
CA GLY A 93 32.95 24.56 -7.54
C GLY A 93 34.48 24.55 -7.34
N ALA A 94 35.04 23.42 -6.90
CA ALA A 94 36.49 23.26 -6.73
C ALA A 94 37.25 23.39 -8.06
N LYS A 95 36.69 22.84 -9.15
CA LYS A 95 37.23 22.99 -10.50
C LYS A 95 37.19 24.44 -10.99
N GLY A 96 36.13 25.18 -10.67
CA GLY A 96 36.03 26.61 -10.95
C GLY A 96 37.12 27.42 -10.24
N ARG A 97 37.32 27.16 -8.93
CA ARG A 97 38.37 27.81 -8.13
C ARG A 97 39.78 27.51 -8.63
N GLY A 98 40.08 26.25 -8.94
CA GLY A 98 41.39 25.85 -9.49
C GLY A 98 41.72 26.52 -10.83
N LYS A 99 40.71 26.73 -11.70
CA LYS A 99 40.91 27.50 -12.96
C LYS A 99 41.30 28.94 -12.72
N ILE A 100 40.69 29.60 -11.72
CA ILE A 100 41.02 30.99 -11.36
C ILE A 100 42.44 31.10 -10.81
N GLN A 101 42.89 30.06 -10.09
CA GLN A 101 44.22 30.00 -9.48
C GLN A 101 45.30 29.42 -10.41
N GLY A 102 44.93 28.97 -11.62
CA GLY A 102 45.87 28.35 -12.57
C GLY A 102 46.33 26.93 -12.20
N GLU A 103 45.69 26.29 -11.22
CA GLU A 103 46.04 24.96 -10.74
C GLU A 103 45.41 23.85 -11.60
N LYS A 104 46.14 22.75 -11.80
CA LYS A 104 45.61 21.57 -12.48
C LYS A 104 44.65 20.82 -11.55
N PHE A 105 43.40 20.68 -11.98
CA PHE A 105 42.38 19.91 -11.27
C PHE A 105 42.60 18.39 -11.42
N THR A 106 42.96 17.71 -10.33
CA THR A 106 43.31 16.27 -10.32
C THR A 106 42.28 15.36 -9.64
N LEU A 107 41.20 15.94 -9.08
CA LEU A 107 40.19 15.15 -8.37
C LEU A 107 39.37 14.27 -9.32
N LYS A 108 39.21 13.00 -8.95
CA LYS A 108 38.40 12.02 -9.69
C LYS A 108 36.92 12.30 -9.45
N LYS A 109 36.10 12.10 -10.49
CA LYS A 109 34.64 12.20 -10.38
C LYS A 109 34.11 11.21 -9.34
N PRO A 110 33.24 11.66 -8.40
CA PRO A 110 32.57 10.75 -7.50
C PRO A 110 31.66 9.84 -8.33
N VAL A 111 31.77 8.54 -8.10
CA VAL A 111 30.96 7.49 -8.75
C VAL A 111 30.08 6.86 -7.68
N ARG A 112 28.83 6.53 -8.00
CA ARG A 112 27.97 5.82 -7.04
C ARG A 112 28.43 4.41 -6.86
N GLY A 113 28.50 3.99 -5.61
CA GLY A 113 28.46 2.57 -5.27
C GLY A 113 27.11 1.94 -5.64
N PRO A 114 27.01 0.60 -5.60
CA PRO A 114 25.74 -0.08 -5.80
C PRO A 114 24.72 0.36 -4.74
N LEU A 115 23.49 0.67 -5.16
CA LEU A 115 22.39 0.89 -4.21
C LEU A 115 21.82 -0.44 -3.76
N ALA A 116 21.23 -0.44 -2.56
CA ALA A 116 20.31 -1.49 -2.15
C ALA A 116 19.19 -1.68 -3.19
N GLY A 117 18.77 -2.94 -3.36
CA GLY A 117 17.72 -3.34 -4.30
C GLY A 117 16.35 -2.69 -4.04
N PRO A 118 15.34 -3.00 -4.86
CA PRO A 118 14.00 -2.47 -4.71
C PRO A 118 13.45 -2.76 -3.31
N ILE A 119 12.84 -1.75 -2.69
CA ILE A 119 12.13 -1.95 -1.41
C ILE A 119 10.90 -2.80 -1.72
N PRO A 120 10.74 -3.99 -1.10
CA PRO A 120 9.60 -4.85 -1.34
C PRO A 120 8.32 -4.13 -0.92
N LYS A 121 7.25 -4.29 -1.70
CA LYS A 121 5.94 -3.75 -1.33
C LYS A 121 5.49 -4.44 -0.03
N PRO A 122 4.88 -3.69 0.92
CA PRO A 122 4.29 -4.32 2.09
C PRO A 122 3.26 -5.35 1.62
N ALA A 123 3.22 -6.50 2.30
CA ALA A 123 2.28 -7.55 1.93
C ALA A 123 0.85 -6.98 1.97
N ALA A 124 0.07 -7.24 0.93
CA ALA A 124 -1.36 -6.98 1.03
C ALA A 124 -1.87 -7.92 2.14
N MET A 125 -2.47 -7.37 3.20
CA MET A 125 -3.15 -8.20 4.19
C MET A 125 -4.16 -9.06 3.44
N VAL A 126 -3.88 -10.35 3.32
CA VAL A 126 -4.86 -11.33 2.83
C VAL A 126 -5.88 -11.43 3.94
N VAL A 127 -7.01 -10.80 3.73
CA VAL A 127 -8.19 -10.95 4.58
C VAL A 127 -8.95 -12.11 3.95
N ASP A 128 -8.68 -13.32 4.42
CA ASP A 128 -9.50 -14.50 4.13
C ASP A 128 -10.92 -14.33 4.69
#